data_AF-A0A5C4TFV9-F1
#
_entry.id   AF-A0A5C4TFV9-F1
#
_cell.length_a   1.000
_cell.length_b   1.000
_cell.length_c   1.000
_cell.angle_alpha   90.00
_cell.angle_beta   90.00
_cell.angle_gamma   90.00
#
_symmetry.space_group_name_H-M   'P 1'
#
loop_
_entity.id
_entity.type
_entity.pdbx_description
1 polymer ?
#
loop_
_entity_poly.entity_id
_entity_poly.type
_entity_poly.pdbx_seq_one_letter_code
_entity_poly.pdbx_strand_id
1 'polypeptide(L)'
;MREFGDSFKKIRPEIDIQVIPTGETAWDLIKTITGPEMADEIVKTKPYVLSTRKDHVLTVDGRKMDAFYALGGLETISGNQLNLWSAQLSQLISVFRTEELTNIIYGRKTVAEGRSSLQKRAEQTVEDEFAMKK
;
A
#
# COMPACT_ATOMS: atom_id res chain seq x y z
N MET A 1 16.04 -18.37 -19.37
CA MET A 1 14.73 -18.60 -20.02
C MET A 1 14.81 -19.09 -21.47
N ARG A 2 15.80 -18.69 -22.30
CA ARG A 2 15.99 -19.27 -23.66
C ARG A 2 16.24 -20.78 -23.66
N GLU A 3 16.98 -21.28 -22.67
CA GLU A 3 17.37 -22.70 -22.56
C GLU A 3 16.19 -23.68 -22.43
N PHE A 4 15.05 -23.24 -21.90
CA PHE A 4 13.84 -24.06 -21.78
C PHE A 4 13.10 -24.20 -23.12
N GLY A 5 13.06 -23.14 -23.95
CA GLY A 5 12.42 -23.17 -25.26
C GLY A 5 13.14 -24.10 -26.25
N ASP A 6 14.48 -24.09 -26.21
CA ASP A 6 15.31 -24.91 -27.11
C ASP A 6 15.24 -26.41 -26.78
N SER A 7 15.09 -26.74 -25.49
CA SER A 7 14.95 -28.12 -25.03
C SER A 7 13.59 -28.72 -25.40
N PHE A 8 12.52 -27.92 -25.42
CA PHE A 8 11.18 -28.38 -25.74
C PHE A 8 10.96 -28.59 -27.24
N LYS A 9 11.54 -27.73 -28.11
CA LYS A 9 11.54 -27.91 -29.57
C LYS A 9 12.24 -29.19 -30.03
N LYS A 10 13.23 -29.68 -29.26
CA LYS A 10 13.87 -30.98 -29.53
C LYS A 10 12.94 -32.17 -29.29
N ILE A 11 12.01 -32.05 -28.36
CA ILE A 11 11.10 -33.14 -27.95
C ILE A 11 9.80 -33.10 -28.77
N ARG A 12 9.31 -31.89 -29.10
CA ARG A 12 8.05 -31.66 -29.83
C ARG A 12 8.25 -30.57 -30.90
N PRO A 13 8.91 -30.88 -32.03
CA PRO A 13 9.21 -29.89 -33.07
C PRO A 13 7.96 -29.33 -33.77
N GLU A 14 6.82 -30.01 -33.66
CA GLU A 14 5.53 -29.62 -34.23
C GLU A 14 4.78 -28.56 -33.41
N ILE A 15 5.25 -28.26 -32.20
CA ILE A 15 4.63 -27.25 -31.33
C ILE A 15 5.45 -25.96 -31.43
N ASP A 16 4.88 -24.95 -32.09
CA ASP A 16 5.45 -23.60 -32.09
C ASP A 16 5.22 -22.93 -30.74
N ILE A 17 6.27 -22.92 -29.90
CA ILE A 17 6.27 -22.17 -28.64
C ILE A 17 6.71 -20.73 -28.95
N GLN A 18 5.77 -19.81 -28.84
CA GLN A 18 6.07 -18.38 -28.87
C GLN A 18 6.58 -17.95 -27.48
N VAL A 19 7.86 -17.61 -27.38
CA VAL A 19 8.42 -16.96 -26.19
C VAL A 19 7.97 -15.50 -26.20
N ILE A 20 6.88 -15.21 -25.48
CA ILE A 20 6.39 -13.83 -25.33
C ILE A 20 7.36 -13.09 -24.39
N PRO A 21 7.92 -11.93 -24.79
CA PRO A 21 8.71 -11.10 -23.89
C PRO A 21 7.81 -10.61 -22.75
N THR A 22 7.93 -11.27 -21.61
CA THR A 22 7.00 -11.15 -20.47
C THR A 22 6.93 -9.74 -19.88
N GLY A 23 7.95 -8.91 -20.08
CA GLY A 23 8.00 -7.55 -19.54
C GLY A 23 7.04 -6.58 -20.22
N GLU A 24 6.99 -6.55 -21.55
CA GLU A 24 6.13 -5.62 -22.30
C GLU A 24 4.66 -6.01 -22.15
N THR A 25 4.33 -7.30 -22.25
CA THR A 25 2.98 -7.80 -22.05
C THR A 25 2.50 -7.60 -20.60
N ALA A 26 3.36 -7.78 -19.60
CA ALA A 26 3.00 -7.47 -18.21
C ALA A 26 2.76 -5.97 -18.02
N TRP A 27 3.56 -5.11 -18.66
CA TRP A 27 3.38 -3.67 -18.60
C TRP A 27 2.07 -3.21 -19.23
N ASP A 28 1.69 -3.78 -20.37
CA ASP A 28 0.43 -3.45 -21.03
C ASP A 28 -0.78 -3.97 -20.25
N LEU A 29 -0.66 -5.12 -19.57
CA LEU A 29 -1.67 -5.57 -18.62
C LEU A 29 -1.83 -4.57 -17.47
N ILE A 30 -0.73 -4.11 -16.87
CA ILE A 30 -0.75 -3.11 -15.78
C ILE A 30 -1.44 -1.82 -16.25
N LYS A 31 -1.08 -1.30 -17.43
CA LYS A 31 -1.75 -0.11 -18.00
C LYS A 31 -3.24 -0.33 -18.18
N THR A 32 -3.64 -1.52 -18.62
CA THR A 32 -5.04 -1.85 -18.85
C THR A 32 -5.82 -1.86 -17.54
N ILE A 33 -5.33 -2.57 -16.52
CA ILE A 33 -6.03 -2.69 -15.22
C ILE A 33 -6.00 -1.40 -14.39
N THR A 34 -5.04 -0.50 -14.65
CA THR A 34 -4.96 0.84 -14.03
C THR A 34 -5.47 1.96 -14.95
N GLY A 35 -6.03 1.59 -16.10
CA GLY A 35 -6.56 2.50 -17.11
C GLY A 35 -7.90 3.14 -16.71
N PRO A 36 -8.35 4.15 -17.47
CA PRO A 36 -9.61 4.86 -17.20
C PRO A 36 -10.81 3.92 -17.29
N GLU A 37 -10.83 3.02 -18.28
CA GLU A 37 -11.92 2.05 -18.48
C GLU A 37 -12.12 1.14 -17.27
N MET A 38 -11.03 0.61 -16.72
CA MET A 38 -11.09 -0.24 -15.53
C MET A 38 -11.39 0.55 -14.27
N ALA A 39 -10.97 1.81 -14.19
CA ALA A 39 -11.35 2.69 -13.09
C ALA A 39 -12.88 2.91 -13.06
N ASP A 40 -13.52 3.14 -14.21
CA ASP A 40 -14.97 3.30 -14.31
C ASP A 40 -15.72 2.02 -13.92
N GLU A 41 -15.21 0.84 -14.31
CA GLU A 41 -15.82 -0.44 -13.95
C GLU A 41 -15.65 -0.79 -12.46
N ILE A 42 -14.53 -0.41 -11.84
CA ILE A 42 -14.32 -0.60 -10.40
C ILE A 42 -15.34 0.19 -9.59
N VAL A 43 -15.66 1.43 -9.98
CA VAL A 43 -16.67 2.24 -9.28
C VAL A 43 -18.05 1.58 -9.31
N LYS A 44 -18.43 0.96 -10.44
CA LYS A 44 -19.71 0.26 -10.59
C LYS A 44 -19.77 -1.05 -9.79
N THR A 45 -18.69 -1.83 -9.84
CA THR A 45 -18.65 -3.18 -9.24
C THR A 45 -18.27 -3.18 -7.76
N LYS A 46 -17.56 -2.14 -7.30
CA LYS A 46 -17.02 -2.01 -5.94
C LYS A 46 -17.14 -0.56 -5.44
N PRO A 47 -18.34 -0.10 -5.08
CA PRO A 47 -18.61 1.31 -4.76
C PRO A 47 -17.82 1.87 -3.56
N TYR A 48 -17.24 1.01 -2.72
CA TYR A 48 -16.45 1.40 -1.54
C TYR A 48 -14.93 1.24 -1.75
N VAL A 49 -14.48 0.98 -2.97
CA VAL A 49 -13.04 0.91 -3.31
C VAL A 49 -12.65 2.19 -4.05
N LEU A 50 -11.66 2.89 -3.50
CA LEU A 50 -11.11 4.06 -4.15
C LEU A 50 -10.32 3.64 -5.40
N SER A 51 -10.56 4.32 -6.51
CA SER A 51 -9.70 4.20 -7.69
C SER A 51 -8.30 4.76 -7.37
N THR A 52 -7.29 4.16 -7.99
CA THR A 52 -5.92 4.70 -8.00
C THR A 52 -5.81 5.97 -8.86
N ARG A 53 -6.86 6.29 -9.63
CA ARG A 53 -6.96 7.45 -10.49
C ARG A 53 -7.78 8.58 -9.85
N LYS A 54 -7.20 9.79 -9.78
CA LYS A 54 -7.82 10.96 -9.15
C LYS A 54 -9.06 11.45 -9.90
N ASP A 55 -9.10 11.22 -11.21
CA ASP A 55 -10.14 11.65 -12.15
C ASP A 55 -11.40 10.75 -12.14
N HIS A 56 -11.39 9.59 -11.47
CA HIS A 56 -12.42 8.56 -11.59
C HIS A 56 -13.15 8.19 -10.28
N VAL A 57 -13.13 9.04 -9.24
CA VAL A 57 -13.88 8.79 -7.99
C VAL A 57 -14.67 10.03 -7.58
N LEU A 58 -15.54 10.53 -8.45
CA LEU A 58 -16.22 11.80 -8.18
C LEU A 58 -17.48 11.64 -7.31
N THR A 59 -18.01 10.42 -7.16
CA THR A 59 -19.25 10.19 -6.41
C THR A 59 -19.29 8.87 -5.64
N VAL A 60 -19.72 8.90 -4.38
CA VAL A 60 -20.05 7.71 -3.55
C VAL A 60 -21.49 7.87 -3.05
N ASP A 61 -22.36 6.88 -3.26
CA ASP A 61 -23.79 6.92 -2.91
C ASP A 61 -24.52 8.18 -3.42
N GLY A 62 -24.19 8.63 -4.63
CA GLY A 62 -24.74 9.85 -5.25
C GLY A 62 -24.23 11.16 -4.63
N ARG A 63 -23.29 11.10 -3.68
CA ARG A 63 -22.66 12.27 -3.07
C ARG A 63 -21.35 12.60 -3.75
N LYS A 64 -21.14 13.86 -4.10
CA LYS A 64 -19.90 14.34 -4.70
C LYS A 64 -18.76 14.30 -3.69
N MET A 65 -17.60 13.81 -4.14
CA MET A 65 -16.39 13.69 -3.33
C MET A 65 -15.40 14.84 -3.56
N ASP A 66 -15.76 15.83 -4.37
CA ASP A 66 -14.91 16.98 -4.75
C ASP A 66 -14.28 17.68 -3.54
N ALA A 67 -15.05 17.84 -2.44
CA ALA A 67 -14.55 18.43 -1.21
C ALA A 67 -13.46 17.59 -0.52
N PHE A 68 -13.59 16.26 -0.55
CA PHE A 68 -12.56 15.36 0.00
C PHE A 68 -11.27 15.40 -0.82
N TYR A 69 -11.39 15.51 -2.16
CA TYR A 69 -10.23 15.66 -3.04
C TYR A 69 -9.60 17.05 -2.99
N ALA A 70 -10.39 18.10 -2.76
CA ALA A 70 -9.89 19.46 -2.56
C ALA A 70 -9.05 19.61 -1.28
N LEU A 71 -9.26 18.76 -0.27
CA LEU A 71 -8.45 18.71 0.95
C LEU A 71 -7.05 18.08 0.75
N GLY A 72 -6.68 17.72 -0.48
CA GLY A 72 -5.31 17.28 -0.81
C GLY A 72 -4.96 15.84 -0.39
N GLY A 73 -5.95 15.03 -0.02
CA GLY A 73 -5.76 13.68 0.54
C GLY A 73 -5.18 12.60 -0.38
N LEU A 74 -4.81 12.93 -1.62
CA LEU A 74 -4.20 11.99 -2.57
C LEU A 74 -2.71 12.23 -2.83
N GLU A 75 -2.10 13.26 -2.26
CA GLU A 75 -0.62 13.37 -2.24
C GLU A 75 0.01 12.56 -1.11
N THR A 76 -0.79 12.10 -0.14
CA THR A 76 -0.29 11.50 1.11
C THR A 76 -0.08 9.99 1.10
N ILE A 77 -0.32 9.28 -0.01
CA ILE A 77 -0.05 7.83 -0.09
C ILE A 77 0.49 7.42 -1.47
N SER A 78 1.40 8.20 -2.06
CA SER A 78 2.41 7.54 -2.91
C SER A 78 3.34 6.82 -1.94
N GLY A 79 3.07 5.54 -1.72
CA GLY A 79 3.75 4.63 -0.80
C GLY A 79 5.23 4.44 -1.12
N ASN A 80 6.01 5.48 -0.85
CA ASN A 80 7.46 5.48 -0.81
C ASN A 80 7.98 6.54 0.17
N GLN A 81 7.19 6.94 1.18
CA GLN A 81 7.81 7.11 2.48
C GLN A 81 8.35 5.72 2.81
N LEU A 82 9.61 5.49 2.46
CA LEU A 82 10.42 4.41 2.99
C LEU A 82 10.06 4.36 4.47
N ASN A 83 9.27 3.37 4.88
CA ASN A 83 9.19 3.05 6.29
C ASN A 83 10.63 2.70 6.63
N LEU A 84 11.35 3.68 7.21
CA LEU A 84 12.73 3.54 7.64
C LEU A 84 12.83 2.46 8.73
N TRP A 85 11.68 2.05 9.25
CA TRP A 85 11.49 1.07 10.29
C TRP A 85 11.11 -0.28 9.72
N SER A 86 11.54 -1.34 10.39
CA SER A 86 11.04 -2.67 10.10
C SER A 86 9.51 -2.73 10.25
N ALA A 87 8.88 -3.70 9.58
CA ALA A 87 7.46 -3.96 9.75
C ALA A 87 7.11 -4.24 11.22
N GLN A 88 7.99 -4.94 11.94
CA GLN A 88 7.84 -5.27 13.35
C GLN A 88 7.86 -4.01 14.23
N LEU A 89 8.83 -3.10 14.04
CA LEU A 89 8.88 -1.84 14.78
C LEU A 89 7.66 -0.97 14.48
N SER A 90 7.27 -0.87 13.20
CA SER A 90 6.08 -0.12 12.79
C SER A 90 4.83 -0.62 13.50
N GLN A 91 4.67 -1.95 13.61
CA GLN A 91 3.56 -2.56 14.33
C GLN A 91 3.61 -2.25 15.82
N LEU A 92 4.77 -2.37 16.46
CA LEU A 92 4.91 -2.13 17.90
C LEU A 92 4.60 -0.68 18.27
N ILE A 93 5.13 0.28 17.51
CA ILE A 93 4.85 1.72 17.72
C ILE A 93 3.37 2.02 17.49
N SER A 94 2.73 1.37 16.51
CA SER A 94 1.29 1.51 16.29
C SER A 94 0.47 1.04 17.49
N VAL A 95 0.88 -0.07 18.14
CA VAL A 95 0.24 -0.56 19.38
C VAL A 95 0.38 0.48 20.49
N PHE A 96 1.59 0.97 20.75
CA PHE A 96 1.84 1.97 21.80
C PHE A 96 1.01 3.23 21.59
N ARG A 97 1.00 3.75 20.35
CA ARG A 97 0.21 4.92 19.99
C ARG A 97 -1.28 4.69 20.27
N THR A 98 -1.80 3.53 19.90
CA THR A 98 -3.22 3.18 20.10
C THR A 98 -3.57 3.10 21.58
N GLU A 99 -2.73 2.47 22.40
CA GLU A 99 -2.91 2.38 23.85
C GLU A 99 -2.90 3.75 24.52
N GLU A 100 -1.92 4.60 24.20
CA GLU A 100 -1.79 5.92 24.81
C GLU A 100 -2.93 6.85 24.40
N LEU A 101 -3.32 6.83 23.11
CA LEU A 101 -4.51 7.56 22.64
C LEU A 101 -5.78 7.08 23.34
N THR A 102 -5.95 5.77 23.49
CA THR A 102 -7.08 5.17 24.20
C THR A 102 -7.12 5.68 25.64
N ASN A 103 -5.99 5.67 26.34
CA ASN A 103 -5.90 6.17 27.71
C ASN A 103 -6.20 7.67 27.82
N ILE A 104 -5.79 8.47 26.83
CA ILE A 104 -6.11 9.90 26.77
C ILE A 104 -7.62 10.12 26.54
N ILE A 105 -8.20 9.44 25.56
CA ILE A 105 -9.63 9.56 25.19
C ILE A 105 -10.53 9.17 26.37
N TYR A 106 -10.17 8.11 27.09
CA TYR A 106 -10.92 7.66 28.26
C TYR A 106 -10.53 8.37 29.56
N GLY A 107 -9.73 9.45 29.49
CA GLY A 107 -9.36 10.27 30.65
C GLY A 107 -8.51 9.55 31.71
N ARG A 108 -7.90 8.41 31.36
CA ARG A 108 -6.99 7.65 32.23
C ARG A 108 -5.61 8.25 32.30
N LYS A 109 -5.24 9.05 31.29
CA LYS A 109 -4.01 9.84 31.21
C LYS A 109 -4.32 11.21 30.62
N THR A 110 -3.55 12.20 31.03
CA THR A 110 -3.48 13.49 30.34
C THR A 110 -2.71 13.36 29.02
N VAL A 111 -2.87 14.34 28.13
CA VAL A 111 -2.10 14.42 26.88
C VAL A 111 -0.59 14.43 27.14
N ALA A 112 -0.16 15.13 28.20
CA ALA A 112 1.25 15.22 28.57
C ALA A 112 1.81 13.85 29.01
N GLU A 113 1.07 13.11 29.84
CA GLU A 113 1.46 11.78 30.30
C GLU A 113 1.48 10.76 29.17
N GLY A 114 0.44 10.76 28.33
CA GLY A 114 0.38 9.85 27.18
C GLY A 114 1.49 10.11 26.17
N ARG A 115 1.82 11.39 25.90
CA ARG A 115 2.95 11.76 25.04
C ARG A 115 4.29 11.30 25.61
N SER A 116 4.55 11.58 26.88
CA SER A 116 5.80 11.19 27.55
C SER A 116 5.97 9.66 27.58
N SER A 117 4.90 8.94 27.88
CA SER A 117 4.85 7.48 27.85
C SER A 117 5.13 6.92 26.45
N LEU A 118 4.47 7.46 25.42
CA LEU A 118 4.68 7.05 24.03
C LEU A 118 6.13 7.29 23.60
N GLN A 119 6.68 8.47 23.87
CA GLN A 119 8.04 8.83 23.50
C GLN A 119 9.05 7.86 24.13
N LYS A 120 8.97 7.65 25.45
CA LYS A 120 9.88 6.75 26.17
C LYS A 120 9.83 5.31 25.63
N ARG A 121 8.63 4.79 25.37
CA ARG A 121 8.46 3.43 24.85
C ARG A 121 8.97 3.31 23.41
N ALA A 122 8.74 4.34 22.59
CA ALA A 122 9.23 4.37 21.22
C ALA A 122 10.75 4.41 21.15
N GLU A 123 11.38 5.30 21.94
CA GLU A 123 12.85 5.40 22.04
C GLU A 123 13.47 4.07 22.44
N GLN A 124 12.95 3.42 23.49
CA GLN A 124 13.45 2.12 23.93
C GLN A 124 13.39 1.05 22.83
N THR A 125 12.26 0.95 22.12
CA THR A 125 12.12 -0.08 21.07
C THR A 125 13.01 0.21 19.87
N VAL A 126 13.20 1.48 19.51
CA VAL A 126 14.14 1.86 18.46
C VAL A 126 15.56 1.45 18.86
N GLU A 127 15.97 1.75 20.08
CA GLU A 127 17.28 1.34 20.61
C GLU A 127 17.46 -0.18 20.60
N ASP A 128 16.45 -0.94 21.05
CA ASP A 128 16.48 -2.41 21.06
C ASP A 128 16.64 -2.99 19.65
N GLU A 129 15.94 -2.45 18.64
CA GLU A 129 16.06 -2.92 17.25
C GLU A 129 17.46 -2.66 16.68
N PHE A 130 18.03 -1.47 16.93
CA PHE A 130 19.39 -1.16 16.45
C PHE A 130 20.48 -1.91 17.22
N ALA A 131 20.26 -2.26 18.49
CA ALA A 131 21.16 -3.10 19.26
C ALA A 131 21.17 -4.55 18.76
N MET A 132 20.03 -5.09 18.32
CA MET A 132 19.92 -6.45 17.77
C MET A 132 20.54 -6.61 16.36
N LYS A 133 20.83 -5.52 15.66
CA LYS A 133 21.44 -5.52 14.32
C LYS A 133 22.97 -5.40 14.31
N LYS A 134 23.61 -5.30 15.49
CA LYS A 134 25.08 -5.33 15.67
C LYS A 134 25.57 -6.74 15.97
#